data_AF-A0A812NVF4-F1
#
_entry.id   AF-A0A812NVF4-F1
#
_cell.length_a   1.000
_cell.length_b   1.000
_cell.length_c   1.000
_cell.angle_alpha   90.00
_cell.angle_beta   90.00
_cell.angle_gamma   90.00
#
_symmetry.space_group_name_H-M   'P 1'
#
loop_
_entity.id
_entity.type
_entity.pdbx_description
1 polymer ?
#
loop_
_entity_poly.entity_id
_entity_poly.type
_entity_poly.pdbx_seq_one_letter_code
_entity_poly.pdbx_strand_id
1 'polypeptide(L)'
;MPVRKSVTARKALDQSSRYADLSLDEATLIKNGKHVLVAYIMKPKAGYDYLATAAHFAAESSTGTNVNVCTTDDFTKSVDALVYYIDPDSEEMKIAYPNLLFDRNIIDGRGM
;
A
#
# COMPACT_ATOMS: atom_id res chain seq x y z
N MET A 1 -8.73 18.01 -3.88
CA MET A 1 -7.94 19.26 -3.80
C MET A 1 -6.59 19.03 -4.47
N PRO A 2 -5.99 19.99 -5.19
CA PRO A 2 -4.70 19.77 -5.84
C PRO A 2 -3.59 19.73 -4.77
N VAL A 3 -2.89 18.61 -4.68
CA VAL A 3 -1.75 18.42 -3.77
C VAL A 3 -0.59 19.29 -4.26
N ARG A 4 -0.10 20.20 -3.40
CA ARG A 4 1.05 21.06 -3.71
C ARG A 4 2.30 20.20 -3.86
N LYS A 5 2.89 20.15 -5.06
CA LYS A 5 4.18 19.48 -5.29
C LYS A 5 5.31 20.28 -4.66
N SER A 6 5.99 19.68 -3.68
CA SER A 6 7.22 20.20 -3.08
C SER A 6 8.38 20.11 -4.08
N VAL A 7 9.11 21.22 -4.25
CA VAL A 7 10.19 21.41 -5.25
C VAL A 7 11.50 20.70 -4.86
N THR A 8 11.54 19.95 -3.76
CA THR A 8 12.77 19.33 -3.24
C THR A 8 12.52 17.93 -2.66
N ALA A 9 11.77 17.10 -3.38
CA ALA A 9 11.64 15.70 -3.02
C ALA A 9 12.87 14.90 -3.49
N ARG A 10 13.61 14.28 -2.56
CA ARG A 10 14.53 13.17 -2.83
C ARG A 10 13.76 12.07 -3.54
N LYS A 11 14.29 11.61 -4.66
CA LYS A 11 13.61 10.69 -5.56
C LYS A 11 13.90 9.23 -5.14
N ALA A 12 13.03 8.66 -4.32
CA ALA A 12 12.91 7.20 -4.24
C ALA A 12 12.27 6.68 -5.54
N LEU A 13 12.37 5.37 -5.83
CA LEU A 13 11.66 4.78 -6.97
C LEU A 13 10.17 5.08 -6.81
N ASP A 14 9.49 5.69 -7.76
CA ASP A 14 8.05 5.96 -7.57
C ASP A 14 7.24 4.72 -7.94
N GLN A 15 6.65 4.06 -6.94
CA GLN A 15 5.79 2.89 -7.13
C GLN A 15 4.31 3.20 -6.89
N SER A 16 3.94 4.49 -6.79
CA SER A 16 2.57 4.92 -6.53
C SER A 16 1.58 4.42 -7.59
N SER A 17 2.00 4.23 -8.85
CA SER A 17 1.15 3.68 -9.91
C SER A 17 0.77 2.21 -9.74
N ARG A 18 1.46 1.48 -8.86
CA ARG A 18 1.21 0.05 -8.61
C ARG A 18 0.59 -0.19 -7.23
N TYR A 19 1.13 0.45 -6.19
CA TYR A 19 0.73 0.19 -4.80
C TYR A 19 -0.19 1.26 -4.20
N ALA A 20 -0.74 2.18 -5.01
CA ALA A 20 -1.75 3.12 -4.55
C ALA A 20 -2.93 3.18 -5.52
N ASP A 21 -4.13 3.06 -4.97
CA ASP A 21 -5.39 3.29 -5.67
C ASP A 21 -6.36 4.05 -4.74
N LEU A 22 -6.28 5.38 -4.82
CA LEU A 22 -7.10 6.29 -4.02
C LEU A 22 -8.54 6.41 -4.52
N SER A 23 -8.92 5.65 -5.56
CA SER A 23 -10.30 5.59 -6.05
C SER A 23 -11.14 4.54 -5.31
N LEU A 24 -10.50 3.67 -4.53
CA LEU A 24 -11.16 2.63 -3.75
C LEU A 24 -11.96 3.23 -2.59
N ASP A 25 -13.16 2.70 -2.39
CA ASP A 25 -14.06 3.08 -1.32
C ASP A 25 -13.96 2.11 -0.14
N GLU A 26 -13.74 2.64 1.06
CA GLU A 26 -13.56 1.84 2.28
C GLU A 26 -14.81 0.99 2.59
N ALA A 27 -16.01 1.55 2.41
CA ALA A 27 -17.25 0.82 2.66
C ALA A 27 -17.40 -0.38 1.71
N THR A 28 -17.00 -0.22 0.45
CA THR A 28 -16.96 -1.30 -0.55
C THR A 28 -15.92 -2.37 -0.18
N LEU A 29 -14.72 -1.97 0.26
CA LEU A 29 -13.67 -2.90 0.71
C LEU A 29 -14.14 -3.74 1.90
N ILE A 30 -14.77 -3.10 2.90
CA ILE A 30 -15.34 -3.77 4.08
C ILE A 30 -16.45 -4.74 3.65
N LYS A 31 -17.39 -4.28 2.82
CA LYS A 31 -18.52 -5.10 2.35
C LYS A 31 -18.07 -6.34 1.59
N ASN A 32 -17.00 -6.22 0.79
CA ASN A 32 -16.47 -7.35 0.02
C ASN A 32 -15.74 -8.39 0.89
N GLY A 33 -15.19 -7.99 2.04
CA GLY A 33 -14.58 -8.90 3.02
C GLY A 33 -13.35 -9.67 2.49
N LYS A 34 -12.68 -9.14 1.45
CA LYS A 34 -11.50 -9.76 0.82
C LYS A 34 -10.17 -9.17 1.26
N HIS A 35 -10.20 -8.14 2.10
CA HIS A 35 -9.03 -7.41 2.54
C HIS A 35 -9.03 -7.24 4.06
N VAL A 36 -7.85 -7.30 4.65
CA VAL A 36 -7.56 -6.74 5.98
C VAL A 36 -7.24 -5.26 5.78
N LEU A 37 -7.95 -4.38 6.49
CA LEU A 37 -7.74 -2.94 6.41
C LEU A 37 -6.95 -2.47 7.62
N VAL A 38 -5.90 -1.66 7.39
CA VAL A 38 -5.05 -1.13 8.46
C VAL A 38 -4.87 0.37 8.27
N ALA A 39 -5.02 1.11 9.36
CA ALA A 39 -4.74 2.54 9.45
C ALA A 39 -3.45 2.77 10.25
N TYR A 40 -2.57 3.61 9.72
CA TYR A 40 -1.29 3.96 10.33
C TYR A 40 -1.17 5.47 10.45
N ILE A 41 -0.50 5.92 11.51
CA ILE A 41 0.09 7.26 11.56
C ILE A 41 1.52 7.15 11.06
N MET A 42 1.79 7.66 9.86
CA MET A 42 3.04 7.53 9.14
C MET A 42 3.56 8.91 8.75
N LYS A 43 4.81 9.17 9.13
CA LYS A 43 5.54 10.39 8.79
C LYS A 43 6.69 10.07 7.83
N PRO A 44 6.66 10.55 6.57
CA PRO A 44 7.79 10.39 5.67
C PRO A 44 9.04 11.07 6.23
N LYS A 45 10.22 10.50 5.92
CA LYS A 45 11.48 11.17 6.22
C LYS A 45 11.54 12.51 5.47
N ALA A 46 12.19 13.51 6.07
CA ALA A 46 12.30 14.84 5.48
C ALA A 46 12.82 14.78 4.04
N GLY A 47 12.12 15.47 3.15
CA GLY A 47 12.42 15.51 1.72
C GLY A 47 11.86 14.35 0.91
N TYR A 48 10.96 13.51 1.41
CA TYR A 48 10.25 12.51 0.59
C TYR A 48 8.76 12.87 0.42
N ASP A 49 8.18 12.48 -0.71
CA ASP A 49 6.75 12.68 -0.98
C ASP A 49 5.90 11.67 -0.17
N TYR A 50 4.75 12.12 0.33
CA TYR A 50 3.90 11.32 1.21
C TYR A 50 3.32 10.09 0.50
N LEU A 51 2.74 10.28 -0.69
CA LEU A 51 2.11 9.20 -1.45
C LEU A 51 3.16 8.19 -1.95
N ALA A 52 4.29 8.67 -2.46
CA ALA A 52 5.38 7.80 -2.88
C ALA A 52 5.93 6.97 -1.71
N THR A 53 6.02 7.56 -0.50
CA THR A 53 6.46 6.85 0.71
C THR A 53 5.43 5.82 1.17
N ALA A 54 4.13 6.16 1.15
CA ALA A 54 3.06 5.23 1.49
C ALA A 54 3.01 4.04 0.51
N ALA A 55 3.18 4.30 -0.79
CA ALA A 55 3.24 3.24 -1.81
C ALA A 55 4.46 2.33 -1.62
N HIS A 56 5.61 2.89 -1.25
CA HIS A 56 6.79 2.10 -0.84
C HIS A 56 6.53 1.24 0.39
N PHE A 57 5.85 1.80 1.38
CA PHE A 57 5.47 1.06 2.58
C PHE A 57 4.59 -0.13 2.24
N ALA A 58 3.57 0.07 1.38
CA ALA A 58 2.69 -1.00 0.92
C ALA A 58 3.44 -2.07 0.12
N ALA A 59 4.37 -1.66 -0.76
CA ALA A 59 5.22 -2.57 -1.52
C ALA A 59 6.06 -3.49 -0.62
N GLU A 60 6.84 -2.90 0.30
CA GLU A 60 7.71 -3.63 1.23
C GLU A 60 6.92 -4.44 2.28
N SER A 61 5.62 -4.19 2.42
CA SER A 61 4.73 -4.92 3.35
C SER A 61 3.87 -5.98 2.66
N SER A 62 4.07 -6.25 1.37
CA SER A 62 3.29 -7.24 0.63
C SER A 62 4.14 -8.05 -0.35
N THR A 63 4.26 -7.59 -1.59
CA THR A 63 4.75 -8.36 -2.74
C THR A 63 5.92 -7.68 -3.45
N GLY A 64 6.28 -6.48 -3.02
CA GLY A 64 7.26 -5.62 -3.66
C GLY A 64 8.59 -5.57 -2.95
N THR A 65 9.50 -4.80 -3.55
CA THR A 65 10.77 -4.37 -2.96
C THR A 65 11.13 -3.02 -3.57
N ASN A 66 12.22 -2.40 -3.14
CA ASN A 66 12.66 -1.06 -3.57
C ASN A 66 13.03 -0.93 -5.06
N VAL A 67 13.04 -2.02 -5.83
CA VAL A 67 13.30 -2.08 -7.27
C VAL A 67 12.32 -3.03 -7.98
N ASN A 68 12.12 -2.82 -9.28
CA ASN A 68 11.38 -3.79 -10.09
C ASN A 68 12.19 -5.08 -10.23
N VAL A 69 11.54 -6.22 -10.02
CA VAL A 69 12.15 -7.55 -10.16
C VAL A 69 11.55 -8.28 -11.36
N CYS A 70 12.40 -8.95 -12.15
CA CYS A 70 12.00 -9.62 -13.39
C CYS A 70 11.06 -10.81 -13.19
N THR A 71 10.94 -11.31 -11.95
CA THR A 71 10.03 -12.38 -11.56
C THR A 71 8.61 -11.89 -11.28
N THR A 72 8.34 -10.58 -11.34
CA THR A 72 6.99 -10.04 -11.15
C THR A 72 6.08 -10.47 -12.30
N ASP A 73 5.00 -11.17 -11.99
CA ASP A 73 3.94 -11.53 -12.93
C ASP A 73 2.59 -10.87 -12.56
N ASP A 74 1.57 -11.06 -13.41
CA ASP A 74 0.25 -10.45 -13.20
C ASP A 74 -0.53 -11.07 -12.05
N PHE A 75 -0.24 -12.34 -11.71
CA PHE A 75 -0.83 -12.98 -10.54
C PHE A 75 -0.31 -12.33 -9.25
N THR A 76 1.00 -12.09 -9.17
CA THR A 76 1.63 -11.41 -8.03
C THR A 76 1.03 -10.02 -7.84
N LYS A 77 0.82 -9.26 -8.93
CA LYS A 77 0.17 -7.93 -8.87
C LYS A 77 -1.26 -7.99 -8.33
N SER A 78 -2.00 -9.06 -8.61
CA SER A 78 -3.39 -9.20 -8.16
C SER A 78 -3.52 -9.35 -6.63
N VAL A 79 -2.41 -9.64 -5.94
CA VAL A 79 -2.34 -9.77 -4.48
C VAL A 79 -1.49 -8.67 -3.83
N ASP A 80 -1.19 -7.59 -4.55
CA ASP A 80 -0.52 -6.40 -3.99
C ASP A 80 -1.38 -5.75 -2.89
N ALA A 81 -0.75 -5.27 -1.82
CA ALA A 81 -1.44 -4.38 -0.88
C ALA A 81 -1.55 -2.97 -1.45
N LEU A 82 -2.71 -2.32 -1.29
CA LEU A 82 -2.97 -1.02 -1.92
C LEU A 82 -3.22 0.06 -0.88
N VAL A 83 -2.49 1.17 -0.99
CA VAL A 83 -2.83 2.42 -0.29
C VAL A 83 -4.10 2.98 -0.92
N TYR A 84 -5.18 3.03 -0.13
CA TYR A 84 -6.48 3.53 -0.60
C TYR A 84 -6.86 4.88 0.00
N TYR A 85 -6.18 5.31 1.06
CA TYR A 85 -6.41 6.60 1.70
C TYR A 85 -5.10 7.18 2.26
N ILE A 86 -4.94 8.49 2.11
CA ILE A 86 -3.88 9.27 2.74
C ILE A 86 -4.42 10.63 3.20
N ASP A 87 -3.94 11.10 4.34
CA ASP A 87 -4.08 12.46 4.83
C ASP A 87 -2.73 12.93 5.39
N PRO A 88 -1.94 13.66 4.58
CA PRO A 88 -0.64 14.17 5.01
C PRO A 88 -0.68 15.16 6.18
N ASP A 89 -1.82 15.83 6.42
CA ASP A 89 -1.93 16.84 7.49
C ASP A 89 -2.09 16.17 8.86
N SER A 90 -2.83 15.06 8.92
CA SER A 90 -2.97 14.23 10.12
C SER A 90 -1.94 13.10 10.23
N GLU A 91 -1.06 12.98 9.23
CA GLU A 91 -0.11 11.87 9.06
C GLU A 91 -0.80 10.50 8.93
N GLU A 92 -2.09 10.44 8.57
CA GLU A 92 -2.83 9.19 8.42
C GLU A 92 -2.64 8.56 7.03
N MET A 93 -2.40 7.24 7.00
CA MET A 93 -2.48 6.43 5.78
C MET A 93 -3.23 5.14 6.05
N LYS A 94 -4.00 4.65 5.06
CA LYS A 94 -4.68 3.37 5.16
C LYS A 94 -4.34 2.46 3.99
N ILE A 95 -4.12 1.19 4.30
CA ILE A 95 -3.70 0.15 3.36
C ILE A 95 -4.70 -1.01 3.42
N ALA A 96 -5.05 -1.53 2.26
CA ALA A 96 -5.86 -2.74 2.10
C ALA A 96 -4.94 -3.90 1.71
N TYR A 97 -4.87 -4.92 2.57
CA TYR A 97 -4.07 -6.13 2.36
C TYR A 97 -4.98 -7.28 1.90
N PRO A 98 -4.77 -7.85 0.70
CA PRO A 98 -5.54 -9.01 0.25
C PRO A 98 -5.40 -10.20 1.23
N ASN A 99 -6.51 -10.85 1.57
CA ASN A 99 -6.53 -11.97 2.52
C ASN A 99 -5.64 -13.15 2.11
N LEU A 100 -5.30 -13.25 0.82
CA LEU A 100 -4.42 -14.29 0.27
C LEU A 100 -2.95 -14.13 0.67
N LEU A 101 -2.55 -12.96 1.15
CA LEU A 101 -1.18 -12.71 1.64
C LEU A 101 -0.90 -13.40 2.98
N PHE A 102 -1.93 -13.62 3.79
CA PHE A 102 -1.77 -14.12 5.15
C PHE A 102 -1.65 -15.64 5.15
N ASP A 103 -0.57 -16.12 5.76
CA ASP A 103 -0.29 -17.54 5.89
C ASP A 103 -1.39 -18.27 6.68
N ARG A 104 -1.53 -19.56 6.40
CA ARG A 104 -2.50 -20.43 7.05
C ARG A 104 -1.83 -21.71 7.51
N ASN A 105 -2.19 -22.13 8.72
CA ASN A 105 -1.75 -23.40 9.26
C ASN A 105 -2.14 -24.55 8.32
N ILE A 106 -1.17 -25.38 7.93
CA ILE A 106 -1.40 -26.53 7.05
C ILE A 106 -2.36 -27.55 7.69
N ILE A 107 -2.34 -27.68 9.03
CA ILE A 107 -3.09 -28.71 9.76
C ILE A 107 -4.59 -28.43 9.89
N ASP A 108 -5.01 -27.16 9.87
CA ASP A 108 -6.40 -26.77 10.16
C ASP A 108 -6.92 -25.57 9.36
N GLY A 109 -6.08 -24.98 8.50
CA GLY A 109 -6.42 -23.89 7.60
C GLY A 109 -6.71 -22.55 8.27
N ARG A 110 -6.43 -22.40 9.57
CA ARG A 110 -6.63 -21.13 10.29
C ARG A 110 -5.52 -20.14 9.97
N GLY A 111 -5.84 -18.85 9.95
CA GLY A 111 -4.84 -17.79 9.81
C GLY A 111 -3.90 -17.75 11.01
N MET A 112 -2.64 -17.40 10.76
CA MET A 112 -1.61 -17.16 11.79
C MET A 112 -1.84 -15.83 12.53
#